data_AF-A0A136IN87-F1
#
_entry.id   AF-A0A136IN87-F1
#
_cell.length_a   1.000
_cell.length_b   1.000
_cell.length_c   1.000
_cell.angle_alpha   90.00
_cell.angle_beta   90.00
_cell.angle_gamma   90.00
#
_symmetry.space_group_name_H-M   'P 1'
#
loop_
_entity.id
_entity.type
_entity.pdbx_description
1 polymer ?
#
loop_
_entity_poly.entity_id
_entity_poly.type
_entity_poly.pdbx_seq_one_letter_code
_entity_poly.pdbx_strand_id
1 'polypeptide(L)'
;MFFSSLASTAAAVVAAASLFGTAQANFDVYRTEVYSGNRPAITWQFWEAEAPKDCGAILRNAMYEELNNKGPFWDVFWGVHCTGSGCDDLNPPGDIDQLRLKLRANPLLDWTLRKDQGWSMIGRDGNAYGNCIVFPQGDFECKLATGWNHIATRRKFRCLTRFTANDLNGVGRKRGDDGSDVQPPMTLEQYIEKEFGKSPATNLVSRSFQA
;
A
#
# COMPACT_ATOMS: atom_id res chain seq x y z
N MET A 1 -60.73 46.88 23.44
CA MET A 1 -59.98 45.60 23.42
C MET A 1 -59.68 45.26 21.97
N PHE A 2 -58.44 45.43 21.51
CA PHE A 2 -57.91 44.73 20.33
C PHE A 2 -56.41 44.56 20.58
N PHE A 3 -56.01 43.32 20.88
CA PHE A 3 -54.63 42.87 20.91
C PHE A 3 -54.18 42.65 19.46
N SER A 4 -52.94 43.04 19.12
CA SER A 4 -52.19 42.35 18.07
C SER A 4 -50.69 42.59 18.26
N SER A 5 -50.05 41.49 18.63
CA SER A 5 -48.62 41.27 18.84
C SER A 5 -47.87 41.31 17.50
N LEU A 6 -46.75 42.03 17.44
CA LEU A 6 -45.75 41.86 16.38
C LEU A 6 -44.59 41.03 16.96
N ALA A 7 -44.53 39.79 16.50
CA ALA A 7 -43.56 38.79 16.89
C ALA A 7 -42.13 39.19 16.49
N SER A 8 -41.20 39.00 17.42
CA SER A 8 -39.76 39.12 17.20
C SER A 8 -39.27 38.12 16.15
N THR A 9 -38.76 38.61 15.02
CA THR A 9 -37.94 37.81 14.10
C THR A 9 -36.51 37.75 14.64
N ALA A 10 -36.21 36.71 15.43
CA ALA A 10 -34.83 36.32 15.71
C ALA A 10 -34.30 35.54 14.49
N ALA A 11 -33.33 36.14 13.78
CA ALA A 11 -32.61 35.48 12.71
C ALA A 11 -31.80 34.30 13.27
N ALA A 12 -32.11 33.08 12.84
CA ALA A 12 -31.28 31.93 13.11
C ALA A 12 -30.03 32.00 12.21
N VAL A 13 -28.87 32.26 12.82
CA VAL A 13 -27.56 32.14 12.17
C VAL A 13 -27.31 30.64 11.93
N VAL A 14 -27.41 30.21 10.68
CA VAL A 14 -26.98 28.86 10.26
C VAL A 14 -25.47 28.80 10.36
N ALA A 15 -24.95 28.10 11.37
CA ALA A 15 -23.53 27.78 11.46
C ALA A 15 -23.16 26.77 10.37
N ALA A 16 -22.79 27.28 9.19
CA ALA A 16 -22.12 26.50 8.15
C ALA A 16 -20.63 26.37 8.51
N ALA A 17 -20.31 25.47 9.44
CA ALA A 17 -18.94 25.22 9.86
C ALA A 17 -18.69 23.72 10.06
N SER A 18 -18.48 22.99 8.96
CA SER A 18 -17.63 21.78 8.89
C SER A 18 -17.55 21.17 7.48
N LEU A 19 -17.37 21.99 6.43
CA LEU A 19 -16.87 21.52 5.13
C LEU A 19 -15.34 21.61 5.07
N PHE A 20 -14.66 21.37 6.20
CA PHE A 20 -13.26 20.99 6.12
C PHE A 20 -13.26 19.59 5.53
N GLY A 21 -13.11 19.55 4.20
CA GLY A 21 -12.70 18.33 3.52
C GLY A 21 -11.54 17.77 4.31
N THR A 22 -11.76 16.64 4.97
CA THR A 22 -10.66 15.81 5.42
C THR A 22 -9.81 15.64 4.17
N ALA A 23 -8.55 16.08 4.23
CA ALA A 23 -7.64 15.92 3.11
C ALA A 23 -7.66 14.42 2.77
N GLN A 24 -8.38 14.06 1.70
CA GLN A 24 -8.41 12.69 1.23
C GLN A 24 -7.06 12.50 0.57
N ALA A 25 -6.19 11.78 1.26
CA ALA A 25 -5.01 11.24 0.65
C ALA A 25 -5.46 10.26 -0.43
N ASN A 26 -4.81 10.35 -1.59
CA ASN A 26 -5.02 9.42 -2.68
C ASN A 26 -3.75 8.60 -2.85
N PHE A 27 -3.88 7.28 -2.91
CA PHE A 27 -2.75 6.44 -3.26
C PHE A 27 -3.18 5.27 -4.15
N ASP A 28 -2.23 4.82 -4.95
CA ASP A 28 -2.37 3.69 -5.85
C ASP A 28 -1.73 2.45 -5.22
N VAL A 29 -2.41 1.31 -5.35
CA VAL A 29 -1.98 0.01 -4.85
C VAL A 29 -1.44 -0.80 -6.03
N TYR A 30 -0.20 -1.24 -5.90
CA TYR A 30 0.50 -2.02 -6.92
C TYR A 30 0.87 -3.40 -6.39
N ARG A 31 0.68 -4.42 -7.23
CA ARG A 31 1.34 -5.71 -7.06
C ARG A 31 2.63 -5.70 -7.87
N THR A 32 3.73 -6.11 -7.25
CA THR A 32 5.08 -6.03 -7.79
C THR A 32 5.73 -7.41 -7.74
N GLU A 33 6.13 -7.91 -8.90
CA GLU A 33 6.88 -9.14 -9.05
C GLU A 33 8.34 -8.79 -9.34
N VAL A 34 9.23 -9.26 -8.48
CA VAL A 34 10.67 -9.11 -8.66
C VAL A 34 11.22 -10.47 -9.09
N TYR A 35 11.61 -10.57 -10.35
CA TYR A 35 12.17 -11.78 -10.91
C TYR A 35 13.67 -11.85 -10.66
N SER A 36 14.11 -13.01 -10.17
CA SER A 36 15.50 -13.45 -10.22
C SER A 36 15.51 -14.92 -10.59
N GLY A 37 15.72 -15.18 -11.89
CA GLY A 37 15.46 -16.49 -12.49
C GLY A 37 13.96 -16.74 -12.76
N ASN A 38 13.52 -17.99 -12.56
CA ASN A 38 12.20 -18.45 -13.03
C ASN A 38 11.05 -18.28 -12.01
N ARG A 39 11.32 -17.75 -10.81
CA ARG A 39 10.29 -17.54 -9.79
C ARG A 39 10.34 -16.09 -9.33
N PRO A 40 9.26 -15.32 -9.50
CA PRO A 40 9.19 -13.99 -8.94
C PRO A 40 8.94 -14.09 -7.44
N ALA A 41 9.53 -13.17 -6.71
CA ALA A 41 9.11 -12.89 -5.35
C ALA A 41 8.05 -11.78 -5.41
N ILE A 42 6.89 -12.04 -4.78
CA ILE A 42 5.67 -11.25 -4.95
C ILE A 42 5.51 -10.30 -3.77
N THR A 43 5.36 -9.01 -4.09
CA THR A 43 5.23 -7.95 -3.10
C THR A 43 4.14 -6.97 -3.51
N TRP A 44 3.75 -6.12 -2.57
CA TRP A 44 2.80 -5.04 -2.77
C TRP A 44 3.44 -3.72 -2.40
N GLN A 45 3.08 -2.67 -3.13
CA GLN A 45 3.60 -1.31 -2.92
C GLN A 45 2.47 -0.28 -2.96
N PHE A 46 2.68 0.82 -2.26
CA PHE A 46 1.76 1.93 -2.17
C PHE A 46 2.45 3.23 -2.60
N TRP A 47 1.78 4.02 -3.44
CA TRP A 47 2.32 5.25 -4.02
C TRP A 47 1.28 6.36 -4.01
N GLU A 48 1.61 7.59 -3.58
CA GLU A 48 0.67 8.73 -3.56
C GLU A 48 0.12 9.10 -4.96
N ALA A 49 0.87 8.72 -5.99
CA ALA A 49 0.54 8.94 -7.40
C ALA A 49 0.94 7.70 -8.22
N GLU A 50 0.83 7.79 -9.54
CA GLU A 50 1.33 6.73 -10.43
C GLU A 50 2.79 6.40 -10.08
N ALA A 51 3.09 5.11 -9.94
CA ALA A 51 4.42 4.65 -9.61
C ALA A 51 5.46 5.13 -10.65
N PRO A 52 6.69 5.45 -10.21
CA PRO A 52 7.73 5.89 -11.12
C PRO A 52 8.10 4.78 -12.10
N LYS A 53 8.35 5.15 -13.35
CA LYS A 53 8.83 4.25 -14.42
C LYS A 53 10.34 4.04 -14.36
N ASP A 54 10.87 3.85 -13.15
CA ASP A 54 12.29 3.64 -12.86
C ASP A 54 12.46 2.44 -11.92
N CYS A 55 13.23 1.44 -12.34
CA CYS A 55 13.49 0.26 -11.51
C CYS A 55 14.06 0.63 -10.15
N GLY A 56 14.99 1.59 -10.12
CA GLY A 56 15.66 1.98 -8.89
C GLY A 56 14.67 2.54 -7.87
N ALA A 57 13.72 3.37 -8.31
CA ALA A 57 12.70 3.95 -7.45
C ALA A 57 11.71 2.90 -6.94
N ILE A 58 11.28 1.96 -7.80
CA ILE A 58 10.44 0.82 -7.37
C ILE A 58 11.14 0.04 -6.26
N LEU A 59 12.42 -0.30 -6.44
CA LEU A 59 13.19 -1.11 -5.50
C LEU A 59 13.57 -0.39 -4.20
N ARG A 60 13.50 0.94 -4.16
CA ARG A 60 13.73 1.74 -2.94
C ARG A 60 12.47 2.00 -2.13
N ASN A 61 11.29 1.73 -2.69
CA ASN A 61 10.04 1.90 -1.97
C ASN A 61 9.78 0.73 -1.01
N ALA A 62 8.90 0.92 -0.03
CA ALA A 62 8.52 -0.15 0.87
C ALA A 62 7.82 -1.28 0.08
N MET A 63 8.23 -2.52 0.36
CA MET A 63 7.69 -3.73 -0.27
C MET A 63 7.07 -4.61 0.81
N TYR A 64 5.78 -4.92 0.67
CA TYR A 64 5.05 -5.79 1.58
C TYR A 64 4.90 -7.16 0.94
N GLU A 65 5.46 -8.18 1.56
CA GLU A 65 5.40 -9.55 1.05
C GLU A 65 3.94 -10.03 0.92
N GLU A 66 3.63 -10.68 -0.21
CA GLU A 66 2.34 -11.34 -0.38
C GLU A 66 2.32 -12.67 0.38
N LEU A 67 1.44 -12.77 1.36
CA LEU A 67 1.25 -13.94 2.20
C LEU A 67 0.16 -14.83 1.62
N ASN A 68 0.50 -15.64 0.62
CA ASN A 68 -0.40 -16.64 0.03
C ASN A 68 -0.48 -17.95 0.84
N ASN A 69 -0.21 -17.90 2.14
CA ASN A 69 -0.41 -19.07 2.99
C ASN A 69 -1.92 -19.30 3.21
N LYS A 70 -2.48 -20.26 2.47
CA LYS A 70 -3.84 -20.82 2.63
C LYS A 70 -4.05 -21.57 3.96
N GLY A 71 -3.26 -21.30 5.00
CA GLY A 71 -3.28 -22.01 6.27
C GLY A 71 -3.70 -21.12 7.45
N PRO A 72 -4.08 -21.68 8.60
CA PRO A 72 -4.62 -20.95 9.76
C PRO A 72 -3.64 -19.96 10.42
N PHE A 73 -2.41 -19.84 9.91
CA PHE A 73 -1.34 -19.01 10.47
C PHE A 73 -1.26 -17.59 9.89
N TRP A 74 -2.14 -17.21 8.96
CA TRP A 74 -2.14 -15.84 8.41
C TRP A 74 -2.40 -14.76 9.48
N ASP A 75 -3.04 -15.13 10.60
CA ASP A 75 -3.25 -14.26 11.76
C ASP A 75 -1.96 -13.90 12.52
N VAL A 76 -0.81 -14.48 12.18
CA VAL A 76 0.48 -14.21 12.85
C VAL A 76 1.50 -13.50 11.96
N PHE A 77 1.30 -13.52 10.63
CA PHE A 77 2.23 -12.90 9.67
C PHE A 77 1.83 -11.44 9.34
N TRP A 78 2.81 -10.66 8.88
CA TRP A 78 2.71 -9.24 8.50
C TRP A 78 3.01 -9.10 7.02
N GLY A 79 2.22 -8.31 6.30
CA GLY A 79 2.29 -8.23 4.84
C GLY A 79 0.91 -8.06 4.21
N VAL A 80 0.81 -8.40 2.93
CA VAL A 80 -0.45 -8.32 2.19
C VAL A 80 -1.01 -9.73 1.97
N HIS A 81 -2.29 -9.90 2.25
CA HIS A 81 -3.03 -11.11 1.92
C HIS A 81 -4.03 -10.80 0.82
N CYS A 82 -3.95 -11.55 -0.28
CA CYS A 82 -4.85 -11.40 -1.42
C CYS A 82 -5.62 -12.70 -1.65
N THR A 83 -6.93 -12.61 -1.89
CA THR A 83 -7.78 -13.74 -2.29
C THR A 83 -8.60 -13.39 -3.54
N GLY A 84 -8.95 -14.40 -4.32
CA GLY A 84 -9.62 -14.25 -5.62
C GLY A 84 -8.65 -14.42 -6.78
N SER A 85 -9.16 -14.66 -7.99
CA SER A 85 -8.30 -14.86 -9.17
C SER A 85 -7.58 -13.58 -9.59
N GLY A 86 -8.10 -12.40 -9.26
CA GLY A 86 -7.48 -11.11 -9.61
C GLY A 86 -6.16 -10.81 -8.88
N CYS A 87 -5.75 -11.67 -7.93
CA CYS A 87 -4.48 -11.56 -7.22
C CYS A 87 -3.28 -11.87 -8.11
N ASP A 88 -3.45 -12.67 -9.16
CA ASP A 88 -2.38 -12.92 -10.12
C ASP A 88 -2.04 -11.65 -10.93
N ASP A 89 -0.83 -11.56 -11.47
CA ASP A 89 -0.32 -10.37 -12.15
C ASP A 89 -1.17 -9.97 -13.37
N LEU A 90 -1.53 -10.94 -14.22
CA LEU A 90 -2.27 -10.71 -15.46
C LEU A 90 -3.78 -10.68 -15.30
N ASN A 91 -4.30 -11.13 -14.14
CA ASN A 91 -5.74 -11.20 -13.94
C ASN A 91 -6.34 -9.82 -13.61
N PRO A 92 -7.57 -9.53 -14.06
CA PRO A 92 -8.24 -8.28 -13.78
C PRO A 92 -8.32 -8.00 -12.27
N PRO A 93 -8.00 -6.79 -11.79
CA PRO A 93 -8.08 -6.47 -10.37
C PRO A 93 -9.50 -6.60 -9.80
N GLY A 94 -10.52 -6.48 -10.65
CA GLY A 94 -11.92 -6.68 -10.27
C GLY A 94 -12.26 -8.12 -9.85
N ASP A 95 -11.39 -9.08 -10.12
CA ASP A 95 -11.53 -10.49 -9.71
C ASP A 95 -10.82 -10.80 -8.39
N ILE A 96 -10.26 -9.79 -7.73
CA ILE A 96 -9.87 -9.89 -6.32
C ILE A 96 -11.18 -9.96 -5.52
N ASP A 97 -11.22 -10.81 -4.50
CA ASP A 97 -12.33 -10.88 -3.54
C ASP A 97 -12.00 -10.11 -2.27
N GLN A 98 -10.74 -10.22 -1.81
CA GLN A 98 -10.23 -9.52 -0.64
C GLN A 98 -8.76 -9.15 -0.84
N LEU A 99 -8.40 -7.93 -0.44
CA LEU A 99 -7.02 -7.50 -0.26
C LEU A 99 -6.85 -6.93 1.14
N ARG A 100 -5.97 -7.50 1.95
CA ARG A 100 -5.73 -7.09 3.32
C ARG A 100 -4.28 -6.73 3.54
N LEU A 101 -4.02 -5.56 4.09
CA LEU A 101 -2.71 -5.18 4.62
C LEU A 101 -2.72 -5.39 6.14
N LYS A 102 -1.66 -6.01 6.65
CA LYS A 102 -1.45 -6.18 8.08
C LYS A 102 -0.04 -5.77 8.46
N LEU A 103 0.05 -4.85 9.41
CA LEU A 103 1.26 -4.20 9.87
C LEU A 103 1.45 -4.44 11.36
N ARG A 104 2.68 -4.80 11.76
CA ARG A 104 3.00 -5.07 13.17
C ARG A 104 2.94 -3.82 14.03
N ALA A 105 3.49 -2.73 13.52
CA ALA A 105 3.81 -1.56 14.31
C ALA A 105 2.65 -0.57 14.45
N ASN A 106 1.60 -0.66 13.63
CA ASN A 106 0.44 0.23 13.78
C ASN A 106 -0.88 -0.42 13.33
N PRO A 107 -1.70 -0.92 14.29
CA PRO A 107 -3.01 -1.50 14.00
C PRO A 107 -4.01 -0.55 13.33
N LEU A 108 -3.82 0.78 13.43
CA LEU A 108 -4.69 1.75 12.73
C LEU A 108 -4.47 1.74 11.21
N LEU A 109 -3.29 1.28 10.77
CA LEU A 109 -2.93 1.18 9.36
C LEU A 109 -3.15 -0.25 8.81
N ASP A 110 -3.66 -1.18 9.64
CA ASP A 110 -4.21 -2.45 9.18
C ASP A 110 -5.56 -2.19 8.52
N TRP A 111 -5.70 -2.63 7.28
CA TRP A 111 -6.94 -2.45 6.55
C TRP A 111 -7.26 -3.64 5.64
N THR A 112 -8.54 -3.77 5.31
CA THR A 112 -9.06 -4.78 4.38
C THR A 112 -9.95 -4.09 3.35
N LEU A 113 -9.79 -4.48 2.09
CA LEU A 113 -10.68 -4.17 0.98
C LEU A 113 -11.43 -5.46 0.63
N ARG A 114 -12.75 -5.39 0.46
CA ARG A 114 -13.55 -6.52 -0.01
C ARG A 114 -14.47 -6.14 -1.15
N LYS A 115 -14.60 -7.05 -2.13
CA LYS A 115 -15.45 -6.86 -3.31
C LYS A 115 -16.93 -6.76 -2.95
N ASP A 116 -17.40 -7.61 -2.05
CA ASP A 116 -18.79 -7.64 -1.57
C ASP A 116 -19.19 -6.39 -0.75
N GLN A 117 -18.22 -5.62 -0.28
CA GLN A 117 -18.40 -4.35 0.44
C GLN A 117 -18.11 -3.12 -0.44
N GLY A 118 -18.09 -3.29 -1.76
CA GLY A 118 -17.83 -2.21 -2.70
C GLY A 118 -16.47 -1.54 -2.51
N TRP A 119 -15.46 -2.30 -2.07
CA TRP A 119 -14.08 -1.87 -1.90
C TRP A 119 -13.86 -0.74 -0.87
N SER A 120 -14.74 -0.66 0.13
CA SER A 120 -14.52 0.16 1.31
C SER A 120 -13.24 -0.26 2.04
N MET A 121 -12.42 0.70 2.45
CA MET A 121 -11.21 0.42 3.23
C MET A 121 -11.56 0.33 4.71
N ILE A 122 -11.71 -0.89 5.20
CA ILE A 122 -12.15 -1.18 6.57
C ILE A 122 -10.93 -1.48 7.43
N GLY A 123 -10.78 -0.73 8.52
CA GLY A 123 -9.75 -0.97 9.52
C GLY A 123 -10.01 -2.21 10.37
N ARG A 124 -9.01 -2.61 11.15
CA ARG A 124 -9.15 -3.72 12.12
C ARG A 124 -10.24 -3.47 13.18
N ASP A 125 -10.51 -2.21 13.48
CA ASP A 125 -11.56 -1.75 14.40
C ASP A 125 -12.97 -1.75 13.78
N GLY A 126 -13.11 -2.14 12.51
CA GLY A 126 -14.38 -2.18 11.79
C GLY A 126 -14.81 -0.83 11.22
N ASN A 127 -14.04 0.24 11.40
CA ASN A 127 -14.36 1.56 10.85
C ASN A 127 -13.89 1.69 9.40
N ALA A 128 -14.66 2.42 8.59
CA ALA A 128 -14.25 2.77 7.24
C ALA A 128 -13.34 4.00 7.24
N TYR A 129 -12.20 3.88 6.55
CA TYR A 129 -11.16 4.93 6.48
C TYR A 129 -10.96 5.52 5.09
N GLY A 130 -11.74 5.04 4.14
CA GLY A 130 -11.72 5.48 2.77
C GLY A 130 -12.46 4.50 1.88
N ASN A 131 -12.39 4.74 0.58
CA ASN A 131 -12.91 3.85 -0.44
C ASN A 131 -11.86 3.68 -1.53
N CYS A 132 -11.73 2.48 -2.06
CA CYS A 132 -10.89 2.19 -3.21
C CYS A 132 -11.73 1.84 -4.43
N ILE A 133 -11.25 2.21 -5.60
CA ILE A 133 -11.83 1.77 -6.87
C ILE A 133 -10.84 0.87 -7.59
N VAL A 134 -11.37 -0.13 -8.29
CA VAL A 134 -10.60 -0.91 -9.26
C VAL A 134 -10.05 0.07 -10.28
N PHE A 135 -8.72 0.17 -10.35
CA PHE A 135 -8.04 1.18 -11.15
C PHE A 135 -6.90 0.54 -11.94
N PRO A 136 -7.23 -0.32 -12.92
CA PRO A 136 -6.23 -0.94 -13.78
C PRO A 136 -5.52 0.14 -14.62
N GLN A 137 -4.46 -0.25 -15.34
CA GLN A 137 -3.57 0.63 -16.12
C GLN A 137 -2.44 1.27 -15.29
N GLY A 138 -1.40 1.78 -15.93
CA GLY A 138 -0.19 2.25 -15.22
C GLY A 138 0.77 1.11 -14.86
N ASP A 139 0.63 -0.01 -15.57
CA ASP A 139 1.54 -1.14 -15.45
C ASP A 139 2.91 -0.75 -15.99
N PHE A 140 3.95 -1.23 -15.32
CA PHE A 140 5.33 -0.91 -15.65
C PHE A 140 6.20 -2.16 -15.52
N GLU A 141 6.97 -2.41 -16.56
CA GLU A 141 8.00 -3.44 -16.56
C GLU A 141 9.35 -2.82 -16.82
N CYS A 142 10.36 -3.31 -16.14
CA CYS A 142 11.71 -2.84 -16.34
C CYS A 142 12.74 -3.96 -16.16
N LYS A 143 13.74 -3.95 -17.03
CA LYS A 143 14.83 -4.93 -17.02
C LYS A 143 15.99 -4.38 -16.20
N LEU A 144 16.54 -5.19 -15.32
CA LEU A 144 17.78 -4.87 -14.61
C LEU A 144 18.97 -5.27 -15.50
N ALA A 145 20.12 -4.60 -15.33
CA ALA A 145 21.27 -4.71 -16.22
C ALA A 145 21.90 -6.13 -16.31
N THR A 146 21.49 -7.07 -15.46
CA THR A 146 22.04 -8.43 -15.37
C THR A 146 20.98 -9.51 -15.58
N GLY A 147 20.96 -10.09 -16.78
CA GLY A 147 20.32 -11.37 -17.07
C GLY A 147 18.77 -11.36 -17.05
N TRP A 148 18.20 -12.38 -16.38
CA TRP A 148 16.74 -12.62 -16.28
C TRP A 148 16.03 -11.73 -15.25
N ASN A 149 16.78 -10.83 -14.62
CA ASN A 149 16.28 -9.99 -13.55
C ASN A 149 15.44 -8.85 -14.14
N HIS A 150 14.15 -8.85 -13.81
CA HIS A 150 13.24 -7.80 -14.21
C HIS A 150 12.17 -7.61 -13.15
N ILE A 151 11.51 -6.46 -13.20
CA ILE A 151 10.44 -6.11 -12.29
C ILE A 151 9.19 -5.90 -13.12
N ALA A 152 8.10 -6.52 -12.71
CA ALA A 152 6.77 -6.25 -13.25
C ALA A 152 5.90 -5.66 -12.14
N THR A 153 5.38 -4.47 -12.39
CA THR A 153 4.53 -3.70 -11.47
C THR A 153 3.17 -3.53 -12.12
N ARG A 154 2.11 -3.92 -11.42
CA ARG A 154 0.73 -3.88 -11.92
C ARG A 154 -0.15 -3.09 -10.99
N ARG A 155 -0.83 -2.06 -11.49
CA ARG A 155 -1.75 -1.27 -10.66
C ARG A 155 -3.05 -2.03 -10.48
N LYS A 156 -3.52 -2.13 -9.24
CA LYS A 156 -4.76 -2.85 -8.91
C LYS A 156 -5.87 -1.89 -8.47
N PHE A 157 -5.56 -0.98 -7.55
CA PHE A 157 -6.54 -0.06 -6.97
C PHE A 157 -6.04 1.38 -6.90
N ARG A 158 -6.98 2.32 -6.87
CA ARG A 158 -6.79 3.69 -6.41
C ARG A 158 -7.66 3.91 -5.19
N CYS A 159 -7.08 4.37 -4.11
CA CYS A 159 -7.73 4.56 -2.83
C CYS A 159 -7.82 6.04 -2.48
N LEU A 160 -9.00 6.48 -2.04
CA LEU A 160 -9.27 7.81 -1.49
C LEU A 160 -9.56 7.64 0.00
N THR A 161 -8.59 8.00 0.83
CA THR A 161 -8.58 7.61 2.24
C THR A 161 -8.03 8.72 3.13
N ARG A 162 -8.10 8.51 4.44
CA ARG A 162 -7.44 9.40 5.42
C ARG A 162 -5.93 9.13 5.57
N PHE A 163 -5.42 8.05 5.00
CA PHE A 163 -4.03 7.62 5.10
C PHE A 163 -3.29 7.85 3.78
N THR A 164 -2.08 8.34 3.88
CA THR A 164 -1.16 8.53 2.75
C THR A 164 -0.38 7.26 2.47
N ALA A 165 0.17 7.11 1.26
CA ALA A 165 1.13 6.03 1.01
C ALA A 165 2.35 6.13 1.92
N ASN A 166 2.77 7.35 2.27
CA ASN A 166 3.87 7.60 3.19
C ASN A 166 3.57 7.13 4.62
N ASP A 167 2.32 7.23 5.09
CA ASP A 167 1.92 6.68 6.39
C ASP A 167 2.17 5.18 6.41
N LEU A 168 1.81 4.47 5.33
CA LEU A 168 2.02 3.04 5.17
C LEU A 168 3.53 2.73 5.09
N ASN A 169 4.22 3.36 4.15
CA ASN A 169 5.64 3.13 3.84
C ASN A 169 6.57 3.54 5.00
N GLY A 170 6.15 4.48 5.84
CA GLY A 170 6.87 4.99 6.99
C GLY A 170 6.88 4.06 8.20
N VAL A 171 5.94 3.12 8.29
CA VAL A 171 5.85 2.14 9.40
C VAL A 171 7.10 1.27 9.51
N GLY A 172 7.74 0.96 8.38
CA GLY A 172 9.00 0.23 8.42
C GLY A 172 10.23 1.12 8.63
N ARG A 173 10.15 2.45 8.42
CA ARG A 173 11.35 3.32 8.47
C ARG A 173 11.65 3.88 9.85
N LYS A 174 10.76 3.75 10.82
CA LYS A 174 11.04 4.16 12.20
C LYS A 174 12.04 3.19 12.83
N ARG A 175 13.31 3.60 12.79
CA ARG A 175 14.34 3.15 13.72
C ARG A 175 13.78 3.37 15.13
N GLY A 176 13.60 2.28 15.88
CA GLY A 176 12.87 2.31 17.14
C GLY A 176 13.48 3.28 18.15
N ASP A 177 12.63 4.14 18.72
CA ASP A 177 12.89 4.77 20.02
C ASP A 177 12.42 3.88 21.18
N ASP A 178 11.79 2.71 20.90
CA ASP A 178 11.27 1.78 21.92
C ASP A 178 12.00 0.43 21.99
N GLY A 179 13.06 0.23 21.19
CA GLY A 179 13.87 -0.99 21.25
C GLY A 179 13.14 -2.28 20.84
N SER A 180 11.95 -2.20 20.22
CA SER A 180 11.33 -3.36 19.59
C SER A 180 11.85 -3.51 18.16
N ASP A 181 12.38 -4.69 17.81
CA ASP A 181 12.83 -5.04 16.46
C ASP A 181 11.63 -5.01 15.49
N VAL A 182 11.33 -3.81 14.98
CA VAL A 182 10.47 -3.58 13.82
C VAL A 182 11.36 -3.80 12.62
N GLN A 183 11.19 -4.95 11.95
CA GLN A 183 11.94 -5.23 10.74
C GLN A 183 11.56 -4.18 9.68
N PRO A 184 12.50 -3.33 9.24
CA PRO A 184 12.22 -2.28 8.28
C PRO A 184 11.77 -2.88 6.94
N PRO A 185 11.19 -2.11 6.00
CA PRO A 185 10.95 -2.62 4.67
C PRO A 185 12.34 -2.96 4.11
N MET A 186 12.52 -4.19 3.65
CA MET A 186 13.82 -4.60 3.14
C MET A 186 14.23 -3.68 2.00
N THR A 187 15.46 -3.18 2.08
CA THR A 187 16.12 -2.58 0.92
C THR A 187 16.27 -3.64 -0.17
N LEU A 188 16.39 -3.20 -1.43
CA LEU A 188 16.70 -4.08 -2.55
C LEU A 188 17.81 -5.09 -2.25
N GLU A 189 18.89 -4.62 -1.64
CA GLU A 189 20.06 -5.43 -1.31
C GLU A 189 19.70 -6.49 -0.28
N GLN A 190 19.01 -6.11 0.79
CA GLN A 190 18.51 -7.05 1.80
C GLN A 190 17.52 -8.06 1.23
N TYR A 191 16.68 -7.63 0.27
CA TYR A 191 15.72 -8.51 -0.38
C TYR A 191 16.41 -9.50 -1.31
N ILE A 192 17.34 -9.02 -2.15
CA ILE A 192 18.15 -9.88 -3.03
C ILE A 192 18.97 -10.87 -2.19
N GLU A 193 19.58 -10.41 -1.10
CA GLU A 193 20.36 -11.26 -0.20
C GLU A 193 19.50 -12.28 0.54
N LYS A 194 18.29 -11.90 1.00
CA LYS A 194 17.35 -12.81 1.68
C LYS A 194 16.83 -13.88 0.73
N GLU A 195 16.37 -13.50 -0.46
CA GLU A 195 15.65 -14.40 -1.37
C GLU A 195 16.59 -15.22 -2.27
N PHE A 196 17.76 -14.67 -2.63
CA PHE A 196 18.67 -15.29 -3.61
C PHE A 196 20.07 -15.55 -3.05
N GLY A 197 20.30 -15.31 -1.76
CA GLY A 197 21.61 -15.40 -1.13
C GLY A 197 22.54 -14.25 -1.51
N LYS A 198 23.73 -14.18 -0.91
CA LYS A 198 24.73 -13.14 -1.22
C LYS A 198 25.07 -13.17 -2.72
N SER A 199 24.58 -12.17 -3.45
CA SER A 199 24.98 -11.97 -4.84
C SER A 199 26.45 -11.50 -4.90
N PRO A 200 27.30 -12.06 -5.76
CA PRO A 200 28.68 -11.59 -5.96
C PRO A 200 28.77 -10.13 -6.45
N ALA A 201 27.63 -9.49 -6.77
CA ALA A 201 27.54 -8.08 -7.14
C ALA A 201 27.84 -7.09 -5.98
N THR A 202 27.89 -7.54 -4.72
CA THR A 202 28.31 -6.69 -3.57
C THR A 202 29.73 -6.15 -3.70
N ASN A 203 30.57 -6.73 -4.57
CA ASN A 203 31.91 -6.21 -4.87
C ASN A 203 31.97 -5.13 -5.97
N LEU A 204 30.85 -4.83 -6.66
CA LEU A 204 30.84 -3.85 -7.76
C LEU A 204 30.20 -2.51 -7.39
N VAL A 205 29.28 -2.47 -6.41
CA VAL A 205 28.67 -1.21 -5.96
C VAL A 205 29.63 -0.40 -5.08
N SER A 206 30.56 -1.05 -4.37
CA SER A 206 31.61 -0.35 -3.60
C SER A 206 32.69 0.29 -4.47
N ARG A 207 32.82 -0.10 -5.75
CA ARG A 207 33.83 0.46 -6.67
C ARG A 207 33.32 1.58 -7.57
N SER A 208 32.01 1.80 -7.66
CA SER A 208 31.42 2.86 -8.50
C SER A 208 31.14 4.17 -7.74
N PHE A 209 31.37 4.21 -6.42
CA PHE A 209 31.27 5.41 -5.59
C PHE A 209 32.62 6.04 -5.19
N GLN A 210 33.73 5.62 -5.83
CA GLN A 210 35.08 6.19 -5.62
C GLN A 210 35.79 6.60 -6.92
N ALA A 211 35.06 6.99 -7.97
CA ALA A 211 35.64 7.65 -9.14
C ALA A 211 34.91 8.95 -9.44
#